data_AF-A0A4P9ZX55-F1
#
_entry.id   AF-A0A4P9ZX55-F1
#
_cell.length_a   1.000
_cell.length_b   1.000
_cell.length_c   1.000
_cell.angle_alpha   90.00
_cell.angle_beta   90.00
_cell.angle_gamma   90.00
#
_symmetry.space_group_name_H-M   'P 1'
#
loop_
_entity.id
_entity.type
_entity.pdbx_description
1 polymer ?
#
loop_
_entity_poly.entity_id
_entity_poly.type
_entity_poly.pdbx_seq_one_letter_code
_entity_poly.pdbx_strand_id
1 'polypeptide(L)' 'MAEPTAWDKMKLGALMGGTVGLGLGAVFGIVTILRVGPGPKGYLSTMGQYMLSSAATFGFFMSIGSVIRSDGQWNE' A
#
# COMPACT_ATOMS: atom_id res chain seq x y z
N MET A 1 21.98 14.49 12.12
CA MET A 1 21.23 13.45 11.37
C MET A 1 20.53 14.18 10.26
N ALA A 2 20.71 13.81 8.99
CA ALA A 2 20.10 14.52 7.87
C ALA A 2 18.57 14.42 7.99
N GLU A 3 17.89 15.57 7.96
CA GLU A 3 16.43 15.61 8.01
C GLU A 3 15.89 14.98 6.71
N PRO A 4 14.98 13.98 6.79
CA PRO A 4 14.45 13.34 5.59
C PRO A 4 13.71 14.37 4.73
N THR A 5 14.10 14.48 3.47
CA THR A 5 13.44 15.42 2.53
C THR A 5 12.01 14.99 2.27
N ALA A 6 11.16 15.92 1.79
CA ALA A 6 9.77 15.62 1.42
C ALA A 6 9.67 14.42 0.46
N TRP A 7 10.65 14.25 -0.43
CA TRP A 7 10.74 13.09 -1.32
C TRP A 7 11.06 11.77 -0.58
N ASP A 8 11.95 11.81 0.40
CA ASP A 8 12.26 10.63 1.23
C ASP A 8 11.06 10.23 2.08
N LYS A 9 10.35 11.22 2.63
CA LYS A 9 9.11 11.05 3.42
C LYS A 9 7.99 10.47 2.55
N MET A 10 7.85 10.94 1.31
CA MET A 10 6.91 10.40 0.31
C MET A 10 7.21 8.93 0.02
N LYS A 11 8.46 8.61 -0.31
CA LYS A 11 8.90 7.23 -0.55
C LYS A 11 8.66 6.32 0.64
N LEU A 12 8.93 6.82 1.85
CA LEU A 12 8.69 6.08 3.08
C LEU A 12 7.19 5.78 3.26
N GLY A 13 6.33 6.78 3.04
CA GLY A 13 4.88 6.60 3.07
C GLY A 13 4.37 5.62 2.01
N ALA A 14 4.91 5.71 0.79
CA ALA A 14 4.60 4.78 -0.30
C ALA A 14 5.02 3.34 0.02
N LEU A 15 6.21 3.14 0.60
CA LEU A 15 6.71 1.82 0.99
C LEU A 15 5.89 1.22 2.13
N MET A 16 5.59 2.00 3.17
CA MET A 16 4.79 1.52 4.30
C MET A 16 3.34 1.25 3.88
N GLY A 17 2.73 2.15 3.10
CA GLY A 17 1.39 1.93 2.54
C GLY A 17 1.34 0.77 1.56
N GLY A 18 2.36 0.62 0.71
CA GLY A 18 2.45 -0.46 -0.27
C GLY A 18 2.60 -1.84 0.36
N THR A 19 3.44 -1.98 1.38
CA THR A 19 3.62 -3.24 2.12
C THR A 19 2.35 -3.65 2.87
N VAL A 20 1.68 -2.71 3.54
CA VAL A 20 0.38 -2.96 4.20
C VAL A 20 -0.71 -3.28 3.17
N GLY A 21 -0.75 -2.57 2.05
CA GLY A 21 -1.71 -2.83 0.97
C GLY A 21 -1.51 -4.19 0.30
N LEU A 22 -0.26 -4.63 0.12
CA LEU A 22 0.04 -5.99 -0.34
C LEU A 22 -0.42 -7.04 0.66
N GLY A 23 -0.18 -6.84 1.96
CA GLY A 23 -0.59 -7.77 3.02
C GLY A 23 -2.11 -7.90 3.13
N LEU A 24 -2.83 -6.77 3.19
CA LEU A 24 -4.29 -6.76 3.22
C LEU A 24 -4.89 -7.32 1.93
N GLY A 25 -4.34 -6.94 0.78
CA GLY A 25 -4.78 -7.47 -0.52
C GLY A 25 -4.52 -8.98 -0.65
N ALA A 26 -3.47 -9.51 -0.02
CA ALA A 26 -3.21 -10.95 0.03
C ALA A 26 -4.24 -11.65 0.93
N VAL A 27 -4.52 -11.13 2.13
CA VAL A 27 -5.52 -11.72 3.04
C VAL A 27 -6.92 -11.71 2.41
N PHE A 28 -7.36 -10.56 1.89
CA PHE A 28 -8.65 -10.45 1.20
C PHE A 28 -8.68 -11.29 -0.08
N GLY A 29 -7.58 -11.33 -0.84
CA GLY A 29 -7.45 -12.18 -2.03
C GLY A 29 -7.59 -13.67 -1.70
N ILE A 30 -6.90 -14.15 -0.66
CA ILE A 30 -6.97 -15.55 -0.20
C ILE A 30 -8.38 -15.87 0.31
N VAL A 31 -8.97 -15.01 1.13
CA VAL A 31 -10.35 -15.23 1.63
C VAL A 31 -11.36 -15.27 0.48
N THR A 32 -11.22 -14.39 -0.52
CA THR A 32 -12.10 -14.34 -1.69
C THR A 32 -11.97 -15.61 -2.53
N ILE A 33 -10.74 -16.07 -2.75
CA ILE A 33 -10.45 -17.31 -3.47
C ILE A 33 -11.01 -18.54 -2.74
N LEU A 34 -10.86 -18.61 -1.42
CA LEU A 34 -11.36 -19.73 -0.61
C LEU A 34 -12.89 -19.76 -0.53
N ARG A 35 -13.55 -18.59 -0.56
CA ARG A 35 -15.01 -18.49 -0.46
C ARG A 35 -15.73 -18.61 -1.80
N VAL A 36 -15.21 -17.96 -2.84
CA VAL A 36 -15.91 -17.78 -4.13
C VAL A 36 -15.21 -18.55 -5.25
N GLY A 37 -14.03 -19.11 -4.98
CA GLY A 37 -13.19 -19.76 -5.98
C GLY A 37 -12.30 -18.76 -6.73
N PRO A 38 -11.29 -19.26 -7.46
CA PRO A 38 -10.29 -18.45 -8.17
C PRO A 38 -10.81 -17.63 -9.37
N GLY A 39 -12.09 -17.75 -9.73
CA GLY A 39 -12.65 -17.15 -10.94
C GLY A 39 -11.99 -17.66 -12.24
N PRO A 40 -12.40 -17.16 -13.41
CA PRO A 40 -11.88 -17.60 -14.70
C PRO A 40 -10.41 -17.21 -14.95
N LYS A 41 -9.85 -16.30 -14.13
CA LYS A 41 -8.47 -15.81 -14.24
C LYS A 41 -7.46 -16.63 -13.44
N GLY A 42 -7.90 -17.60 -12.65
CA GLY A 42 -7.05 -18.46 -11.84
C GLY A 42 -6.59 -17.80 -10.52
N TYR A 43 -6.05 -18.65 -9.62
CA TYR A 43 -5.71 -18.30 -8.24
C TYR A 43 -4.75 -17.10 -8.15
N LEU A 44 -3.66 -17.12 -8.92
CA LEU A 44 -2.60 -16.13 -8.81
C LEU A 44 -2.99 -14.79 -9.45
N SER A 45 -3.77 -14.79 -10.53
CA SER A 45 -4.19 -13.56 -11.20
C SER A 45 -5.23 -12.81 -10.36
N THR A 46 -6.22 -13.51 -9.81
CA THR A 46 -7.24 -12.91 -8.95
C THR A 46 -6.61 -12.35 -7.68
N MET A 47 -5.76 -13.14 -7.00
CA MET A 47 -5.02 -12.67 -5.82
C MET A 47 -4.09 -11.50 -6.15
N GLY A 48 -3.35 -11.59 -7.26
CA GLY A 48 -2.45 -10.55 -7.73
C GLY A 48 -3.18 -9.24 -8.01
N GLN A 49 -4.38 -9.28 -8.60
CA GLN A 49 -5.20 -8.09 -8.80
C GLN A 49 -5.60 -7.44 -7.47
N TYR A 50 -6.02 -8.22 -6.46
CA TYR A 50 -6.35 -7.68 -5.14
C TYR A 50 -5.12 -7.08 -4.44
N MET A 51 -3.99 -7.79 -4.47
CA MET A 51 -2.73 -7.34 -3.88
C MET A 51 -2.25 -6.04 -4.54
N LEU A 52 -2.21 -5.98 -5.86
CA LEU A 52 -1.67 -4.86 -6.61
C LEU A 52 -2.58 -3.64 -6.55
N SER A 53 -3.90 -3.84 -6.65
CA SER A 53 -4.88 -2.76 -6.45
C SER A 53 -4.79 -2.19 -5.04
N SER A 54 -4.74 -3.05 -4.02
CA SER A 54 -4.66 -2.61 -2.61
C SER A 54 -3.35 -1.88 -2.34
N ALA A 55 -2.21 -2.43 -2.79
CA ALA A 55 -0.90 -1.81 -2.68
C ALA A 55 -0.83 -0.44 -3.37
N ALA A 56 -1.44 -0.31 -4.55
CA ALA A 56 -1.50 0.96 -5.27
C ALA A 56 -2.28 2.02 -4.47
N THR A 57 -3.48 1.69 -3.97
CA THR A 57 -4.29 2.65 -3.19
C THR A 57 -3.67 3.02 -1.85
N PHE A 58 -3.25 2.04 -1.04
CA PHE A 58 -2.67 2.32 0.26
C PHE A 58 -1.30 3.00 0.14
N GLY A 59 -0.48 2.61 -0.83
CA GLY A 59 0.76 3.29 -1.16
C GLY A 59 0.53 4.74 -1.61
N PHE A 60 -0.45 5.00 -2.47
CA PHE A 60 -0.77 6.35 -2.94
C PHE A 60 -1.26 7.28 -1.82
N PHE A 61 -2.23 6.83 -1.02
CA PHE A 61 -2.76 7.65 0.08
C PHE A 61 -1.72 7.90 1.18
N MET A 62 -0.95 6.88 1.56
CA MET A 62 0.07 7.03 2.62
C MET A 62 1.30 7.81 2.14
N SER A 63 1.62 7.75 0.85
CA SER A 63 2.67 8.56 0.20
C SER A 63 2.36 10.07 0.27
N ILE A 64 1.11 10.45 0.00
CA ILE A 64 0.67 11.85 0.08
C ILE A 64 0.51 12.26 1.55
N GLY A 65 -0.11 11.39 2.37
CA GLY A 65 -0.31 11.64 3.79
C GLY A 65 1.00 11.77 4.57
N SER A 66 2.07 11.09 4.18
CA SER A 66 3.37 11.22 4.81
C SER A 66 4.03 12.57 4.54
N VAL A 67 3.87 13.13 3.34
CA VAL A 67 4.37 14.47 3.00
C VAL A 67 3.60 15.54 3.77
N ILE A 68 2.27 15.49 3.72
CA ILE A 68 1.41 16.48 4.39
C ILE A 68 1.58 16.45 5.91
N ARG A 69 1.68 15.26 6.52
CA ARG A 69 1.93 15.13 7.97
C ARG A 69 3.28 15.71 8.38
N SER A 70 4.27 15.66 7.49
CA SER A 70 5.61 16.16 7.76
C SER A 70 5.78 17.67 7.60
N ASP A 71 4.88 18.34 6.86
CA ASP A 71 4.83 19.81 6.80
C ASP A 71 4.31 20.45 8.11
N GLY A 72 3.77 19.66 9.04
CA GLY A 72 3.41 20.14 10.39
C GLY A 72 4.60 20.26 11.36
N GLN A 73 5.80 19.84 10.96
CA GLN A 73 7.00 19.78 11.81
C GLN A 73 7.98 20.92 11.53
N TRP A 74 7.49 22.08 11.10
CA TRP A 74 8.28 23.32 11.09
C TRP A 74 8.61 23.71 12.54
N ASN A 75 9.89 23.55 12.92
CA ASN A 75 10.54 23.91 14.19
C ASN A 75 10.25 23.03 15.41
N GLU A 76 11.13 22.04 15.62
CA GLU A 76 11.95 21.88 16.85
C GLU A 76 13.23 21.08 16.52
#